data_AF-S5TYB4-F1
#
_entry.id   AF-S5TYB4-F1
#
_cell.length_a   1.000
_cell.length_b   1.000
_cell.length_c   1.000
_cell.angle_alpha   90.00
_cell.angle_beta   90.00
_cell.angle_gamma   90.00
#
_symmetry.space_group_name_H-M   'P 1'
#
loop_
_entity.id
_entity.type
_entity.pdbx_description
1 polymer ?
#
loop_
_entity_poly.entity_id
_entity_poly.type
_entity_poly.pdbx_seq_one_letter_code
_entity_poly.pdbx_strand_id
1 'polypeptide(L)' 'MLLSAYRDGEKGSVIEFEPVLENYPTGDDVADTQRWTDWLEEKIRLHPADYLWMHKRFKTRPKGEPGFYK' A
#
# COMPACT_ATOMS: atom_id res chain seq x y z
N MET A 1 8.10 -11.08 5.87
CA MET A 1 8.95 -10.36 4.91
C MET A 1 8.04 -9.45 4.12
N LEU A 2 8.48 -8.24 3.80
CA LEU A 2 7.73 -7.30 2.95
C LEU A 2 8.24 -7.42 1.51
N LEU A 3 7.34 -7.23 0.55
CA LEU A 3 7.65 -7.36 -0.88
C LEU A 3 6.99 -6.24 -1.66
N SER A 4 7.79 -5.54 -2.47
CA SER A 4 7.32 -4.62 -3.50
C SER A 4 7.85 -5.03 -4.86
N ALA A 5 7.06 -4.82 -5.91
CA ALA A 5 7.47 -5.04 -7.28
C ALA A 5 6.99 -3.90 -8.17
N TYR A 6 7.86 -3.47 -9.09
CA TYR A 6 7.62 -2.36 -10.01
C TYR A 6 8.37 -2.59 -11.32
N ARG A 7 8.05 -1.80 -12.35
CA ARG A 7 8.67 -1.93 -13.68
C ARG A 7 9.94 -1.07 -13.77
N ASP A 8 11.00 -1.63 -14.35
CA ASP A 8 12.21 -0.89 -14.77
C ASP A 8 12.19 -0.69 -16.30
N GLY A 9 11.30 0.19 -16.76
CA GLY A 9 11.12 0.49 -18.18
C GLY A 9 10.84 -0.75 -19.02
N GLU A 10 11.67 -1.00 -20.04
CA GLU A 10 11.59 -2.17 -20.92
C GLU A 10 12.42 -3.37 -20.41
N LYS A 11 13.19 -3.21 -19.33
CA LYS A 11 14.11 -4.23 -18.83
C LYS A 11 13.43 -5.34 -18.01
N GLY A 12 12.17 -5.12 -17.62
CA GLY A 12 11.36 -6.09 -16.88
C GLY A 12 10.86 -5.55 -15.55
N SER A 13 10.69 -6.45 -14.57
CA SER A 13 10.21 -6.12 -13.23
C SER A 13 11.34 -6.26 -12.21
N VAL A 14 11.41 -5.31 -11.28
CA VAL A 14 12.24 -5.37 -10.08
C VAL A 14 11.38 -5.91 -8.94
N ILE A 15 11.94 -6.79 -8.13
CA ILE A 15 11.32 -7.29 -6.90
C ILE A 15 12.26 -6.96 -5.76
N GLU A 16 11.76 -6.20 -4.79
CA GLU A 16 12.47 -5.83 -3.58
C GLU A 16 11.92 -6.60 -2.40
N PHE A 17 12.84 -7.08 -1.56
CA PHE A 17 12.53 -7.79 -0.33
C PHE A 17 13.06 -6.97 0.84
N GLU A 18 12.18 -6.72 1.81
CA GLU A 18 12.52 -6.01 3.03
C GLU A 18 12.19 -6.86 4.26
N PRO A 19 12.88 -6.61 5.38
CA PRO A 19 12.48 -7.16 6.67
C PRO A 19 11.01 -6.87 6.98
N VAL A 20 10.40 -7.71 7.82
CA VAL A 20 9.11 -7.34 8.41
C VAL A 20 9.24 -6.06 9.23
N LEU A 21 8.13 -5.33 9.37
CA LEU A 21 8.06 -4.20 10.29
C LEU A 21 8.50 -4.63 11.69
N GLU A 22 9.37 -3.84 12.32
CA GLU A 22 9.82 -4.11 13.68
C GLU A 22 8.66 -4.01 14.68
N ASN A 23 8.66 -4.89 15.70
CA ASN A 23 7.63 -4.93 16.73
C ASN A 23 6.20 -4.98 16.13
N TYR A 24 5.98 -5.83 15.14
CA TYR A 24 4.70 -5.98 14.43
C TYR A 24 4.24 -7.44 14.41
N PRO A 25 2.95 -7.74 14.69
CA PRO A 25 1.89 -6.81 15.14
C PRO A 25 2.06 -6.41 16.63
N THR A 26 1.47 -5.28 17.04
CA THR A 26 1.42 -4.85 18.45
C THR A 26 0.17 -5.34 19.18
N GLY A 27 -0.85 -5.83 18.45
CA GLY A 27 -2.14 -6.19 19.03
C GLY A 27 -3.11 -5.01 19.15
N ASP A 28 -2.75 -3.86 18.57
CA ASP A 28 -3.65 -2.73 18.34
C ASP A 28 -3.91 -2.67 16.83
N ASP A 29 -5.09 -3.13 16.42
CA ASP A 29 -5.47 -3.24 15.01
C ASP A 29 -5.36 -1.90 14.27
N VAL A 30 -5.61 -0.78 14.94
CA VAL A 30 -5.54 0.55 14.31
C VAL A 30 -4.09 0.93 14.08
N ALA A 31 -3.25 0.79 15.11
CA ALA A 31 -1.82 1.09 15.01
C ALA A 31 -1.11 0.19 13.99
N ASP A 32 -1.43 -1.11 13.99
CA ASP A 32 -0.88 -2.08 13.03
C ASP A 32 -1.33 -1.77 11.60
N THR A 33 -2.62 -1.47 11.39
CA THR A 33 -3.13 -1.07 10.07
C THR A 33 -2.48 0.22 9.57
N GLN A 34 -2.24 1.19 10.45
CA GLN A 34 -1.57 2.44 10.07
C GLN A 34 -0.14 2.19 9.61
N ARG A 35 0.67 1.45 10.38
CA ARG A 35 2.06 1.16 10.01
C ARG A 35 2.18 0.40 8.68
N TRP A 36 1.29 -0.57 8.45
CA TRP A 36 1.23 -1.26 7.17
C TRP A 36 0.86 -0.29 6.03
N THR A 37 -0.10 0.60 6.26
CA THR A 37 -0.53 1.59 5.27
C THR A 37 0.58 2.58 4.96
N ASP A 38 1.33 3.05 5.96
CA ASP A 38 2.46 3.96 5.78
C ASP A 38 3.55 3.37 4.86
N TRP A 39 3.93 2.11 5.11
CA TRP A 39 4.89 1.39 4.26
C TRP A 39 4.35 1.21 2.83
N LEU A 40 3.08 0.85 2.69
CA LEU A 40 2.45 0.71 1.36
C LEU A 40 2.47 2.05 0.61
N GLU A 41 2.12 3.16 1.27
CA GLU A 41 2.14 4.49 0.67
C GLU A 41 3.55 4.91 0.24
N GLU A 42 4.58 4.61 1.04
CA GLU A 42 5.98 4.84 0.66
C GLU A 42 6.33 4.16 -0.66
N LYS A 43 6.02 2.86 -0.80
CA LYS A 43 6.31 2.10 -2.03
C LYS A 43 5.51 2.59 -3.23
N ILE A 44 4.24 2.94 -3.03
CA ILE A 44 3.41 3.53 -4.09
C ILE A 44 4.00 4.86 -4.56
N ARG A 45 4.51 5.72 -3.65
CA ARG A 45 5.08 7.03 -4.03
C ARG A 45 6.34 6.90 -4.90
N LEU A 46 7.11 5.84 -4.73
CA LEU A 46 8.29 5.57 -5.58
C LEU A 46 7.89 5.19 -7.01
N HIS A 47 6.84 4.38 -7.17
CA HIS A 47 6.39 3.86 -8.47
C HIS A 47 4.87 4.01 -8.66
N PRO A 48 4.33 5.25 -8.69
CA PRO A 48 2.89 5.46 -8.64
C PRO A 48 2.17 4.90 -9.86
N ALA A 49 2.81 4.90 -11.04
CA ALA A 49 2.22 4.36 -12.26
C ALA A 49 1.99 2.84 -12.22
N ASP A 50 2.73 2.11 -11.38
CA ASP A 50 2.64 0.65 -11.27
C ASP A 50 1.62 0.19 -10.21
N TYR A 51 1.07 1.12 -9.42
CA TYR A 51 0.00 0.78 -8.48
C TYR A 51 -1.32 0.52 -9.20
N LEU A 52 -2.08 -0.47 -8.73
CA LEU A 52 -3.36 -0.87 -9.31
C LEU A 52 -4.48 0.14 -8.95
N TRP A 53 -4.43 1.36 -9.51
CA TRP A 53 -5.39 2.44 -9.25
C TRP A 53 -6.84 2.10 -9.60
N MET A 54 -7.06 1.11 -10.45
CA MET A 54 -8.39 0.59 -10.77
C MET A 54 -9.09 -0.05 -9.56
N HIS A 55 -8.32 -0.48 -8.54
CA HIS A 55 -8.90 -0.96 -7.31
C HIS A 55 -9.57 0.19 -6.56
N LYS A 56 -10.89 0.08 -6.32
CA LYS A 56 -11.69 1.04 -5.56
C LYS A 56 -11.37 1.00 -4.05
N ARG A 57 -10.11 1.30 -3.67
CA ARG A 57 -9.57 1.18 -2.31
C ARG A 57 -10.36 2.01 -1.29
N PHE A 58 -10.86 3.17 -1.68
CA PHE A 58 -11.55 4.14 -0.82
C PHE A 58 -13.09 4.06 -0.91
N LYS A 59 -13.65 2.89 -1.27
CA LYS A 59 -15.10 2.73 -1.50
C LYS A 59 -15.88 2.77 -0.19
N THR A 60 -15.27 2.30 0.90
CA THR A 60 -15.81 2.39 2.25
C THR A 60 -15.53 3.80 2.77
N ARG A 61 -16.58 4.49 3.18
CA ARG A 61 -16.52 5.86 3.71
C ARG A 61 -17.18 5.92 5.09
N PRO A 62 -16.80 6.89 5.94
CA PRO A 62 -17.57 7.21 7.14
C PRO A 62 -19.04 7.53 6.82
N LYS A 63 -19.91 7.31 7.81
CA LYS A 63 -21.35 7.52 7.65
C LYS A 63 -21.64 8.98 7.29
N GLY A 64 -22.30 9.20 6.15
CA GLY A 64 -22.68 10.53 5.66
C GLY A 64 -21.69 11.18 4.69
N GLU A 65 -20.52 10.58 4.46
CA GLU A 65 -19.57 11.12 3.49
C GLU A 65 -19.88 10.67 2.05
N PRO A 66 -19.70 11.54 1.05
CA PRO A 66 -19.86 11.16 -0.35
C PRO A 66 -18.79 10.13 -0.76
N GLY A 67 -19.18 9.19 -1.63
CA GLY A 67 -18.24 8.26 -2.25
C GLY A 67 -17.34 8.97 -3.27
N PHE A 68 -16.09 8.51 -3.41
CA PHE A 68 -15.16 9.03 -4.42
C PHE A 68 -15.35 8.44 -5.82
N TYR A 69 -16.02 7.30 -5.92
CA TYR A 69 -16.19 6.57 -7.18
C TYR A 69 -17.61 6.73 -7.70
N LYS A 70 -17.72 6.83 -9.03
CA LYS A 70 -18.99 6.67 -9.74
C LYS A 70 -19.29 5.19 -9.99
#